data_AF-A0A7X7SMH1-F1
#
_entry.id   AF-A0A7X7SMH1-F1
#
_cell.length_a   1.000
_cell.length_b   1.000
_cell.length_c   1.000
_cell.angle_alpha   90.00
_cell.angle_beta   90.00
_cell.angle_gamma   90.00
#
_symmetry.space_group_name_H-M   'P 1'
#
loop_
_entity.id
_entity.type
_entity.pdbx_description
1 polymer ?
#
loop_
_entity_poly.entity_id
_entity_poly.type
_entity_poly.pdbx_seq_one_letter_code
_entity_poly.pdbx_strand_id
1 'polypeptide(L)'
;MLLSVALLLLGGASTSLACTLTVLADAAAERVSDDYRTSIVAAGDYQRSLLRETARYMTPLLCAGVRDVVYVAGEPGDGERAVLGWVNITRSPSLLYVNSLPNRASEADLAPRAGYHHVGNVWATAIETLLHESTHAAVNLLNTQVVEGDCTLWFFSCDEATDASQWPDSSVTLARATMERLRLRVSFQAEWSRLHRSFVAVGLAKPHGERLPASQVPGAGFMTSYGGTEASEDIADIVAQVQASGISSFDAIPAEVNRGERADLGCMAFADVETGVPGKVAALYTKILLVRDAGLVSPEAAAACTGSAGIDTRGAAGIHFFTHEGEFRRSFSDGLEARIGADGDRFKFQLAAEGTMSLAGEEHAATFLLTLDVGPTAEDIERVSWPRGIYRLGLLGENTLVISVPD
;
A
#
# COMPACT_ATOMS: atom_id res chain seq x y z
N MET A 1 23.99 -37.74 26.11
CA MET A 1 22.77 -36.89 26.07
C MET A 1 22.85 -36.04 24.82
N LEU A 2 22.18 -36.48 23.75
CA LEU A 2 22.08 -35.76 22.47
C LEU A 2 20.73 -35.04 22.48
N LEU A 3 20.76 -33.70 22.49
CA LEU A 3 19.57 -32.86 22.42
C LEU A 3 19.22 -32.66 20.94
N SER A 4 18.23 -33.39 20.44
CA SER A 4 17.65 -33.17 19.11
C SER A 4 16.80 -31.91 19.14
N VAL A 5 17.25 -30.86 18.46
CA VAL A 5 16.46 -29.65 18.19
C VAL A 5 15.47 -29.99 17.08
N ALA A 6 14.20 -30.10 17.44
CA ALA A 6 13.10 -30.21 16.49
C ALA A 6 12.86 -28.83 15.85
N LEU A 7 13.31 -28.66 14.61
CA LEU A 7 12.91 -27.55 13.74
C LEU A 7 11.45 -27.77 13.36
N LEU A 8 10.54 -27.07 14.03
CA LEU A 8 9.14 -26.94 13.63
C LEU A 8 9.08 -26.03 12.40
N LEU A 9 9.15 -26.64 11.22
CA LEU A 9 8.75 -26.03 9.96
C LEU A 9 7.23 -25.77 10.00
N LEU A 10 6.83 -24.56 10.42
CA LEU A 10 5.52 -24.00 10.13
C LEU A 10 5.43 -23.65 8.64
N GLY A 11 5.51 -24.67 7.80
CA GLY A 11 5.11 -24.59 6.40
C GLY A 11 3.58 -24.63 6.33
N GLY A 12 2.94 -23.50 6.65
CA GLY A 12 1.53 -23.31 6.35
C GLY A 12 1.35 -23.44 4.84
N ALA A 13 0.76 -24.56 4.40
CA ALA A 13 0.31 -24.72 3.03
C ALA A 13 -0.62 -23.54 2.72
N SER A 14 -0.11 -22.56 2.00
CA SER A 14 -0.89 -21.45 1.48
C SER A 14 -1.74 -22.02 0.38
N THR A 15 -2.89 -22.60 0.74
CA THR A 15 -3.97 -22.80 -0.23
C THR A 15 -4.31 -21.40 -0.73
N SER A 16 -3.86 -21.06 -1.94
CA SER A 16 -4.28 -19.84 -2.62
C SER A 16 -5.80 -19.87 -2.66
N LEU A 17 -6.45 -19.07 -1.81
CA LEU A 17 -7.89 -18.83 -1.92
C LEU A 17 -8.10 -18.29 -3.33
N ALA A 18 -8.72 -19.10 -4.19
CA ALA A 18 -9.05 -18.66 -5.54
C ALA A 18 -10.03 -17.51 -5.42
N CYS A 19 -9.59 -16.30 -5.79
CA CYS A 19 -10.42 -15.11 -5.80
C CYS A 19 -11.61 -15.34 -6.73
N THR A 20 -12.82 -15.37 -6.18
CA THR A 20 -14.03 -15.57 -6.96
C THR A 20 -14.97 -14.39 -6.73
N LEU A 21 -14.99 -13.45 -7.67
CA LEU A 21 -15.93 -12.34 -7.67
C LEU A 21 -17.29 -12.83 -8.17
N THR A 22 -18.34 -12.64 -7.36
CA THR A 22 -19.70 -13.02 -7.73
C THR A 22 -20.40 -11.85 -8.43
N VAL A 23 -20.89 -12.07 -9.65
CA VAL A 23 -21.70 -11.06 -10.34
C VAL A 23 -23.14 -11.17 -9.92
N LEU A 24 -23.69 -10.11 -9.33
CA LEU A 24 -25.11 -10.06 -8.99
C LEU A 24 -25.93 -9.92 -10.28
N ALA A 25 -26.92 -10.79 -10.42
CA ALA A 25 -27.97 -10.67 -11.42
C ALA A 25 -29.19 -9.93 -10.83
N ASP A 26 -30.14 -9.54 -11.67
CA ASP A 26 -31.36 -8.81 -11.28
C ASP A 26 -32.12 -9.44 -10.10
N ALA A 27 -32.10 -10.77 -9.98
CA ALA A 27 -32.74 -11.49 -8.87
C ALA A 27 -32.09 -11.24 -7.49
N ALA A 28 -30.90 -10.62 -7.43
CA ALA A 28 -30.21 -10.24 -6.20
C ALA A 28 -30.31 -8.72 -5.91
N ALA A 29 -31.22 -8.00 -6.57
CA ALA A 29 -31.43 -6.56 -6.40
C ALA A 29 -31.66 -6.12 -4.95
N GLU A 30 -32.18 -7.00 -4.09
CA GLU A 30 -32.37 -6.69 -2.66
C GLU A 30 -31.08 -6.31 -1.94
N ARG A 31 -29.93 -6.83 -2.41
CA ARG A 31 -28.59 -6.55 -1.87
C ARG A 31 -27.96 -5.28 -2.42
N VAL A 32 -28.55 -4.70 -3.45
CA VAL A 32 -28.13 -3.45 -4.09
C VAL A 32 -28.90 -2.31 -3.44
N SER A 33 -28.24 -1.16 -3.25
CA SER A 33 -28.90 0.03 -2.69
C SER A 33 -30.12 0.42 -3.53
N ASP A 34 -31.20 0.86 -2.87
CA ASP A 34 -32.49 1.15 -3.51
C ASP A 34 -32.34 2.07 -4.74
N ASP A 35 -31.44 3.06 -4.65
CA ASP A 35 -31.17 4.04 -5.71
C ASP A 35 -30.67 3.41 -7.01
N TYR A 36 -30.06 2.22 -6.94
CA TYR A 36 -29.42 1.55 -8.07
C TYR A 36 -30.21 0.34 -8.58
N ARG A 37 -31.23 -0.14 -7.85
CA ARG A 37 -31.95 -1.37 -8.20
C ARG A 37 -32.56 -1.34 -9.60
N THR A 38 -33.04 -0.19 -10.04
CA THR A 38 -33.62 -0.02 -11.38
C THR A 38 -32.57 0.22 -12.48
N SER A 39 -31.30 0.37 -12.10
CA SER A 39 -30.18 0.62 -13.01
C SER A 39 -29.31 -0.60 -13.24
N ILE A 40 -29.60 -1.75 -12.61
CA ILE A 40 -28.82 -2.97 -12.76
C ILE A 40 -28.82 -3.40 -14.23
N VAL A 41 -27.63 -3.71 -14.73
CA VAL A 41 -27.40 -4.23 -16.08
C VAL A 41 -27.00 -5.69 -15.95
N ALA A 42 -27.74 -6.58 -16.63
CA ALA A 42 -27.38 -7.98 -16.71
C ALA A 42 -26.01 -8.12 -17.38
N ALA A 43 -25.04 -8.68 -16.65
CA ALA A 43 -23.67 -8.75 -17.14
C ALA A 43 -23.55 -9.63 -18.40
N GLY A 44 -22.89 -9.12 -19.43
CA GLY A 44 -22.56 -9.90 -20.63
C GLY A 44 -21.35 -10.82 -20.45
N ASP A 45 -20.92 -11.45 -21.54
CA ASP A 45 -19.82 -12.41 -21.52
C ASP A 45 -18.46 -11.72 -21.35
N TYR A 46 -18.28 -10.54 -21.95
CA TYR A 46 -17.04 -9.77 -21.82
C TYR A 46 -16.92 -9.14 -20.43
N GLN A 47 -18.00 -8.61 -19.87
CA GLN A 47 -18.05 -8.13 -18.49
C GLN A 47 -17.74 -9.24 -17.47
N ARG A 48 -18.24 -10.46 -17.66
CA ARG A 48 -17.86 -11.60 -16.80
C ARG A 48 -16.41 -12.02 -17.00
N SER A 49 -15.89 -11.90 -18.22
CA SER A 49 -14.48 -12.20 -18.53
C SER A 49 -13.54 -11.17 -17.89
N LEU A 50 -13.93 -9.89 -17.88
CA LEU A 50 -13.21 -8.81 -17.20
C LEU A 50 -12.99 -9.11 -15.72
N LEU A 51 -14.02 -9.60 -15.03
CA LEU A 51 -13.91 -9.94 -13.60
C LEU A 51 -13.02 -11.16 -13.35
N ARG A 52 -13.10 -12.18 -14.22
CA ARG A 52 -12.18 -13.33 -14.15
C ARG A 52 -10.73 -12.92 -14.37
N GLU A 53 -10.49 -11.99 -15.28
CA GLU A 53 -9.16 -11.47 -15.55
C GLU A 53 -8.66 -10.62 -14.37
N THR A 54 -9.49 -9.70 -13.88
CA THR A 54 -9.18 -8.87 -12.70
C THR A 54 -8.80 -9.71 -11.48
N ALA A 55 -9.54 -10.79 -11.22
CA ALA A 55 -9.29 -11.70 -10.09
C ALA A 55 -7.87 -12.31 -10.08
N ARG A 56 -7.15 -12.32 -11.21
CA ARG A 56 -5.76 -12.78 -11.30
C ARG A 56 -4.76 -11.81 -10.67
N TYR A 57 -5.11 -10.52 -10.61
CA TYR A 57 -4.28 -9.45 -10.06
C TYR A 57 -4.64 -9.11 -8.61
N MET A 58 -5.76 -9.63 -8.11
CA MET A 58 -6.20 -9.37 -6.73
C MET A 58 -5.40 -10.21 -5.73
N THR A 59 -4.90 -9.56 -4.68
CA THR A 59 -4.33 -10.26 -3.53
C THR A 59 -5.44 -10.89 -2.67
N PRO A 60 -5.11 -11.81 -1.75
CA PRO A 60 -6.09 -12.35 -0.81
C PRO A 60 -6.86 -11.28 -0.03
N LEU A 61 -6.22 -10.16 0.30
CA LEU A 61 -6.85 -9.07 1.04
C LEU A 61 -7.83 -8.28 0.15
N LEU A 62 -7.48 -7.99 -1.10
CA LEU A 62 -8.40 -7.37 -2.06
C LEU A 62 -9.63 -8.25 -2.29
N CYS A 63 -9.43 -9.56 -2.42
CA CYS A 63 -10.53 -10.53 -2.58
C CYS A 63 -11.40 -10.69 -1.34
N ALA A 64 -10.83 -10.49 -0.15
CA ALA A 64 -11.61 -10.46 1.08
C ALA A 64 -12.42 -9.17 1.23
N GLY A 65 -11.92 -8.05 0.68
CA GLY A 65 -12.60 -6.77 0.65
C GLY A 65 -13.88 -6.80 -0.17
N VAL A 66 -13.84 -7.39 -1.37
CA VAL A 66 -14.98 -7.43 -2.32
C VAL A 66 -15.50 -8.84 -2.50
N ARG A 67 -16.80 -9.05 -2.25
CA ARG A 67 -17.48 -10.34 -2.47
C ARG A 67 -18.27 -10.34 -3.77
N ASP A 68 -18.93 -9.22 -4.04
CA ASP A 68 -19.92 -9.13 -5.10
C ASP A 68 -19.66 -7.91 -5.98
N VAL A 69 -20.01 -8.06 -7.25
CA VAL A 69 -19.92 -7.02 -8.25
C VAL A 69 -21.27 -6.86 -8.92
N VAL A 70 -21.70 -5.62 -9.12
CA VAL A 70 -22.91 -5.30 -9.88
C VAL A 70 -22.57 -4.32 -10.99
N TYR A 71 -23.06 -4.61 -12.20
CA TYR A 71 -23.00 -3.70 -13.32
C TYR A 71 -24.24 -2.82 -13.31
N VAL A 72 -24.07 -1.52 -13.49
CA VAL A 72 -25.19 -0.56 -13.50
C VAL A 72 -25.09 0.40 -14.67
N ALA A 73 -26.23 0.96 -15.08
CA ALA A 73 -26.37 1.90 -16.19
C ALA A 73 -25.85 3.32 -15.89
N GLY A 74 -25.07 3.50 -14.82
CA GLY A 74 -24.51 4.76 -14.35
C GLY A 74 -24.91 5.10 -12.91
N GLU A 75 -24.33 6.17 -12.38
CA GLU A 75 -24.66 6.70 -11.05
C GLU A 75 -25.95 7.55 -11.10
N PRO A 76 -26.97 7.26 -10.25
CA PRO A 76 -28.17 8.06 -10.13
C PRO A 76 -27.86 9.51 -9.78
N GLY A 77 -28.33 10.45 -10.61
CA GLY A 77 -28.21 11.89 -10.34
C GLY A 77 -26.90 12.52 -10.80
N ASP A 78 -25.87 11.73 -11.10
CA ASP A 78 -24.57 12.20 -11.59
C ASP A 78 -24.53 12.16 -13.12
N GLY A 79 -25.23 13.13 -13.73
CA GLY A 79 -25.21 13.34 -15.17
C GLY A 79 -23.79 13.40 -15.71
N GLU A 80 -23.47 12.54 -16.68
CA GLU A 80 -22.21 12.47 -17.45
C GLU A 80 -20.88 12.49 -16.67
N ARG A 81 -20.88 12.43 -15.33
CA ARG A 81 -19.64 12.36 -14.55
C ARG A 81 -18.89 11.07 -14.87
N ALA A 82 -17.57 11.21 -14.93
CA ALA A 82 -16.66 10.18 -15.42
C ALA A 82 -16.36 9.07 -14.41
N VAL A 83 -17.33 8.70 -13.56
CA VAL A 83 -17.14 7.64 -12.57
C VAL A 83 -17.16 6.29 -13.26
N LEU A 84 -16.10 5.51 -13.07
CA LEU A 84 -15.91 4.20 -13.71
C LEU A 84 -16.43 3.05 -12.82
N GLY A 85 -16.32 3.21 -11.51
CA GLY A 85 -16.83 2.30 -10.49
C GLY A 85 -16.81 2.98 -9.11
N TRP A 86 -17.42 2.35 -8.12
CA TRP A 86 -17.41 2.79 -6.72
C TRP A 86 -17.79 1.65 -5.77
N VAL A 87 -17.49 1.81 -4.48
CA VAL A 87 -18.00 0.96 -3.40
C VAL A 87 -18.89 1.77 -2.45
N ASN A 88 -20.03 1.21 -2.03
CA ASN A 88 -20.87 1.85 -1.01
C ASN A 88 -20.47 1.35 0.38
N ILE A 89 -19.52 2.04 0.99
CA ILE A 89 -18.94 1.65 2.28
C ILE A 89 -19.92 1.66 3.46
N THR A 90 -21.03 2.39 3.35
CA THR A 90 -21.99 2.57 4.46
C THR A 90 -23.04 1.47 4.56
N ARG A 91 -23.43 0.89 3.42
CA ARG A 91 -24.52 -0.12 3.36
C ARG A 91 -24.04 -1.48 2.89
N SER A 92 -23.05 -1.53 2.02
CA SER A 92 -22.59 -2.78 1.39
C SER A 92 -21.13 -2.62 0.95
N PRO A 93 -20.18 -2.52 1.89
CA PRO A 93 -18.78 -2.22 1.61
C PRO A 93 -18.07 -3.33 0.84
N SER A 94 -18.65 -4.53 0.81
CA SER A 94 -18.18 -5.67 0.01
C SER A 94 -18.82 -5.78 -1.39
N LEU A 95 -19.66 -4.81 -1.77
CA LEU A 95 -20.29 -4.70 -3.09
C LEU A 95 -19.65 -3.58 -3.91
N LEU A 96 -19.07 -3.97 -5.04
CA LEU A 96 -18.49 -3.07 -6.02
C LEU A 96 -19.48 -2.80 -7.15
N TYR A 97 -19.70 -1.53 -7.46
CA TYR A 97 -20.53 -1.09 -8.57
C TYR A 97 -19.65 -0.72 -9.77
N VAL A 98 -20.02 -1.18 -10.95
CA VAL A 98 -19.28 -0.94 -12.19
C VAL A 98 -20.17 -0.23 -13.20
N ASN A 99 -19.70 0.91 -13.70
CA ASN A 99 -20.43 1.70 -14.68
C ASN A 99 -20.38 1.03 -16.07
N SER A 100 -21.57 0.74 -16.62
CA SER A 100 -21.76 0.08 -17.92
C SER A 100 -22.17 1.03 -19.05
N LEU A 101 -22.07 2.34 -18.86
CA LEU A 101 -22.31 3.33 -19.92
C LEU A 101 -21.27 3.22 -21.06
N PRO A 102 -21.57 3.77 -22.27
CA PRO A 102 -20.60 3.80 -23.37
C PRO A 102 -19.27 4.47 -22.98
N ASN A 103 -18.16 3.97 -23.51
CA ASN A 103 -16.77 4.33 -23.15
C ASN A 103 -16.40 4.03 -21.68
N ARG A 104 -17.11 3.09 -21.06
CA ARG A 104 -16.83 2.51 -19.73
C ARG A 104 -16.77 0.98 -19.86
N ALA A 105 -17.07 0.23 -18.80
CA ALA A 105 -17.12 -1.23 -18.85
C ALA A 105 -18.45 -1.75 -19.47
N SER A 106 -18.91 -1.16 -20.58
CA SER A 106 -20.07 -1.65 -21.31
C SER A 106 -19.71 -2.94 -22.07
N GLU A 107 -20.66 -3.86 -22.21
CA GLU A 107 -20.43 -5.10 -22.97
C GLU A 107 -20.02 -4.83 -24.42
N ALA A 108 -20.54 -3.77 -25.03
CA ALA A 108 -20.23 -3.39 -26.40
C ALA A 108 -18.80 -2.85 -26.55
N ASP A 109 -18.32 -2.05 -25.59
CA ASP A 109 -16.97 -1.47 -25.63
C ASP A 109 -15.89 -2.47 -25.23
N LEU A 110 -16.24 -3.48 -24.42
CA LEU A 110 -15.37 -4.59 -24.08
C LEU A 110 -15.29 -5.63 -25.23
N ALA A 111 -16.22 -5.60 -26.18
CA ALA A 111 -16.24 -6.56 -27.28
C ALA A 111 -15.14 -6.26 -28.33
N PRO A 112 -14.41 -7.27 -28.84
CA PRO A 112 -13.35 -7.09 -29.85
C PRO A 112 -13.78 -6.33 -31.13
N ARG A 113 -15.09 -6.29 -31.41
CA ARG A 113 -15.67 -5.60 -32.57
C ARG A 113 -15.64 -4.07 -32.46
N ALA A 114 -15.41 -3.50 -31.27
CA ALA A 114 -15.29 -2.06 -31.06
C ALA A 114 -13.93 -1.47 -31.54
N GLY A 115 -13.02 -2.33 -32.03
CA GLY A 115 -11.71 -1.94 -32.53
C GLY A 115 -10.62 -2.15 -31.48
N TYR A 116 -9.51 -2.74 -31.90
CA TYR A 116 -8.47 -3.28 -31.00
C TYR A 116 -7.90 -2.27 -29.99
N HIS A 117 -7.60 -1.04 -30.43
CA HIS A 117 -7.03 0.00 -29.55
C HIS A 117 -8.05 0.51 -28.51
N HIS A 118 -9.30 0.70 -28.92
CA HIS A 118 -10.39 1.12 -28.04
C HIS A 118 -10.64 0.08 -26.95
N VAL A 119 -10.78 -1.18 -27.36
CA VAL A 119 -10.99 -2.31 -26.46
C VAL A 119 -9.82 -2.44 -25.47
N GLY A 120 -8.58 -2.32 -25.92
CA GLY A 120 -7.40 -2.41 -25.03
C GLY A 120 -7.42 -1.38 -23.91
N ASN A 121 -7.69 -0.12 -24.25
CA ASN A 121 -7.75 0.95 -23.27
C ASN A 121 -8.93 0.76 -22.30
N VAL A 122 -10.11 0.41 -22.81
CA VAL A 122 -11.30 0.17 -21.97
C VAL A 122 -11.07 -0.98 -21.00
N TRP A 123 -10.47 -2.08 -21.45
CA TRP A 123 -10.15 -3.23 -20.59
C TRP A 123 -9.14 -2.88 -19.51
N ALA A 124 -8.02 -2.23 -19.88
CA ALA A 124 -6.99 -1.85 -18.92
C ALA A 124 -7.55 -0.90 -17.85
N THR A 125 -8.26 0.15 -18.28
CA THR A 125 -8.92 1.11 -17.38
C THR A 125 -9.96 0.43 -16.48
N ALA A 126 -10.73 -0.52 -17.01
CA ALA A 126 -11.73 -1.22 -16.21
C ALA A 126 -11.10 -2.16 -15.16
N ILE A 127 -10.01 -2.88 -15.49
CA ILE A 127 -9.27 -3.68 -14.49
C ILE A 127 -8.67 -2.77 -13.41
N GLU A 128 -8.03 -1.67 -13.82
CA GLU A 128 -7.47 -0.68 -12.89
C GLU A 128 -8.55 -0.16 -11.93
N THR A 129 -9.72 0.23 -12.47
CA THR A 129 -10.87 0.67 -11.67
C THR A 129 -11.31 -0.41 -10.68
N LEU A 130 -11.43 -1.66 -11.12
CA LEU A 130 -11.85 -2.74 -10.23
C LEU A 130 -10.85 -2.97 -9.09
N LEU A 131 -9.55 -2.89 -9.36
CA LEU A 131 -8.49 -2.99 -8.34
C LEU A 131 -8.51 -1.78 -7.39
N HIS A 132 -8.73 -0.59 -7.93
CA HIS A 132 -8.85 0.66 -7.18
C HIS A 132 -10.00 0.56 -6.17
N GLU A 133 -11.21 0.28 -6.64
CA GLU A 133 -12.39 0.14 -5.80
C GLU A 133 -12.30 -1.03 -4.81
N SER A 134 -11.68 -2.15 -5.23
CA SER A 134 -11.39 -3.26 -4.31
C SER A 134 -10.44 -2.86 -3.18
N THR A 135 -9.56 -1.88 -3.44
CA THR A 135 -8.66 -1.36 -2.41
C THR A 135 -9.42 -0.52 -1.39
N HIS A 136 -10.36 0.32 -1.81
CA HIS A 136 -11.24 1.02 -0.86
C HIS A 136 -12.00 0.02 0.02
N ALA A 137 -12.58 -1.03 -0.56
CA ALA A 137 -13.26 -2.08 0.20
C ALA A 137 -12.31 -2.81 1.17
N ALA A 138 -11.09 -3.12 0.74
CA ALA A 138 -10.09 -3.79 1.57
C ALA A 138 -9.57 -2.90 2.73
N VAL A 139 -9.37 -1.60 2.49
CA VAL A 139 -9.00 -0.64 3.54
C VAL A 139 -10.13 -0.50 4.56
N ASN A 140 -11.39 -0.45 4.11
CA ASN A 140 -12.54 -0.48 5.02
C ASN A 140 -12.60 -1.80 5.81
N LEU A 141 -12.34 -2.94 5.16
CA LEU A 141 -12.22 -4.21 5.88
C LEU A 141 -11.12 -4.17 6.96
N LEU A 142 -9.96 -3.56 6.71
CA LEU A 142 -8.93 -3.35 7.73
C LEU A 142 -9.42 -2.44 8.88
N ASN A 143 -10.23 -1.43 8.55
CA ASN A 143 -10.80 -0.51 9.53
C ASN A 143 -11.81 -1.16 10.50
N THR A 144 -12.29 -2.38 10.21
CA THR A 144 -13.07 -3.17 11.19
C THR A 144 -12.27 -3.55 12.43
N GLN A 145 -10.94 -3.41 12.40
CA GLN A 145 -10.03 -3.74 13.51
C GLN A 145 -9.61 -2.51 14.32
N VAL A 146 -10.12 -1.31 13.98
CA VAL A 146 -9.85 -0.09 14.74
C VAL A 146 -10.57 -0.18 16.07
N VAL A 147 -9.84 0.03 17.16
CA VAL A 147 -10.40 0.05 18.52
C VAL A 147 -10.74 1.49 18.88
N GLU A 148 -12.01 1.73 19.18
CA GLU A 148 -12.48 3.03 19.65
C GLU A 148 -11.74 3.43 20.95
N GLY A 149 -11.10 4.60 20.95
CA GLY A 149 -10.32 5.11 22.09
C GLY A 149 -8.80 4.93 22.02
N ASP A 150 -8.29 3.94 21.27
CA ASP A 150 -6.84 3.73 21.06
C ASP A 150 -6.20 4.83 20.19
N CYS A 151 -7.04 5.65 19.57
CA CYS A 151 -6.67 6.78 18.70
C CYS A 151 -6.63 8.15 19.40
N THR A 152 -6.64 8.21 20.73
CA THR A 152 -6.71 9.47 21.49
C THR A 152 -5.35 10.18 21.64
N LEU A 153 -4.53 10.23 20.59
CA LEU A 153 -3.41 11.18 20.52
C LEU A 153 -3.92 12.49 19.91
N TRP A 154 -3.87 13.57 20.70
CA TRP A 154 -4.51 14.90 20.61
C TRP A 154 -4.59 15.67 19.26
N PHE A 155 -4.15 15.11 18.13
CA PHE A 155 -4.14 15.78 16.82
C PHE A 155 -4.64 14.89 15.66
N PHE A 156 -5.03 13.63 15.91
CA PHE A 156 -5.47 12.69 14.87
C PHE A 156 -6.94 12.30 15.09
N SER A 157 -7.83 12.61 14.15
CA SER A 157 -9.11 11.91 14.07
C SER A 157 -8.85 10.58 13.36
N CYS A 158 -9.08 9.47 14.06
CA CYS A 158 -9.19 8.18 13.37
C CYS A 158 -10.54 8.13 12.65
N ASP A 159 -10.54 7.49 11.49
CA ASP A 159 -11.78 7.08 10.83
C ASP A 159 -12.57 6.20 11.81
N GLU A 160 -13.89 6.34 11.81
CA GLU A 160 -14.76 5.48 12.60
C GLU A 160 -14.58 4.02 12.18
N ALA A 161 -14.61 3.10 13.15
CA ALA A 161 -14.53 1.68 12.86
C ALA A 161 -15.72 1.26 11.98
N THR A 162 -15.43 0.56 10.91
CA THR A 162 -16.47 0.00 10.03
C THR A 162 -17.09 -1.25 10.65
N ASP A 163 -18.38 -1.48 10.43
CA ASP A 163 -19.11 -2.62 10.99
C ASP A 163 -18.60 -3.96 10.41
N ALA A 164 -17.94 -4.76 11.26
CA ALA A 164 -17.39 -6.06 10.90
C ALA A 164 -18.44 -7.08 10.42
N SER A 165 -19.71 -6.93 10.81
CA SER A 165 -20.79 -7.85 10.41
C SER A 165 -21.11 -7.80 8.92
N GLN A 166 -20.60 -6.80 8.21
CA GLN A 166 -20.79 -6.61 6.77
C GLN A 166 -19.84 -7.47 5.91
N TRP A 167 -18.91 -8.20 6.55
CA TRP A 167 -18.00 -9.14 5.90
C TRP A 167 -18.08 -10.54 6.51
N PRO A 168 -17.68 -11.59 5.76
CA PRO A 168 -17.52 -12.93 6.31
C PRO A 168 -16.45 -12.99 7.42
N ASP A 169 -16.65 -13.86 8.42
CA ASP A 169 -15.69 -14.07 9.52
C ASP A 169 -14.26 -14.35 9.06
N SER A 170 -14.09 -15.06 7.94
CA SER A 170 -12.79 -15.34 7.35
C SER A 170 -12.08 -14.08 6.85
N SER A 171 -12.83 -13.12 6.29
CA SER A 171 -12.32 -11.84 5.82
C SER A 171 -11.91 -10.96 7.00
N VAL A 172 -12.75 -10.89 8.04
CA VAL A 172 -12.45 -10.19 9.29
C VAL A 172 -11.23 -10.80 9.99
N THR A 173 -11.09 -12.12 9.98
CA THR A 173 -9.91 -12.82 10.53
C THR A 173 -8.63 -12.48 9.76
N LEU A 174 -8.70 -12.43 8.42
CA LEU A 174 -7.58 -12.00 7.59
C LEU A 174 -7.20 -10.54 7.87
N ALA A 175 -8.18 -9.66 8.02
CA ALA A 175 -7.99 -8.25 8.37
C ALA A 175 -7.27 -8.11 9.72
N ARG A 176 -7.74 -8.84 10.74
CA ARG A 176 -7.10 -8.89 12.06
C ARG A 176 -5.65 -9.32 11.99
N ALA A 177 -5.37 -10.47 11.36
CA ALA A 177 -4.03 -10.99 11.21
C ALA A 177 -3.10 -10.01 10.45
N THR A 178 -3.65 -9.27 9.48
CA THR A 178 -2.93 -8.24 8.73
C THR A 178 -2.57 -7.06 9.64
N MET A 179 -3.54 -6.50 10.37
CA MET A 179 -3.32 -5.37 11.27
C MET A 179 -2.37 -5.73 12.42
N GLU A 180 -2.47 -6.94 12.98
CA GLU A 180 -1.54 -7.47 13.98
C GLU A 180 -0.11 -7.61 13.42
N ARG A 181 0.05 -8.13 12.20
CA ARG A 181 1.36 -8.25 11.53
C ARG A 181 2.01 -6.90 11.27
N LEU A 182 1.21 -5.90 10.90
CA LEU A 182 1.67 -4.53 10.72
C LEU A 182 1.85 -3.78 12.05
N ARG A 183 1.33 -4.32 13.16
CA ARG A 183 1.27 -3.66 14.48
C ARG A 183 0.59 -2.30 14.42
N LEU A 184 -0.46 -2.19 13.61
CA LEU A 184 -1.26 -0.99 13.52
C LEU A 184 -2.39 -1.02 14.53
N ARG A 185 -2.53 0.09 15.25
CA ARG A 185 -3.62 0.33 16.22
C ARG A 185 -4.59 1.41 15.78
N VAL A 186 -4.15 2.24 14.86
CA VAL A 186 -4.94 3.26 14.17
C VAL A 186 -5.48 2.69 12.86
N SER A 187 -6.43 3.38 12.22
CA SER A 187 -6.84 3.00 10.86
C SER A 187 -5.64 2.98 9.91
N PHE A 188 -5.66 2.08 8.93
CA PHE A 188 -4.60 1.99 7.91
C PHE A 188 -4.40 3.35 7.21
N GLN A 189 -5.50 4.04 6.91
CA GLN A 189 -5.52 5.38 6.33
C GLN A 189 -4.94 6.46 7.26
N ALA A 190 -5.14 6.37 8.58
CA ALA A 190 -4.53 7.29 9.53
C ALA A 190 -3.01 7.11 9.57
N GLU A 191 -2.51 5.87 9.58
CA GLU A 191 -1.08 5.59 9.49
C GLU A 191 -0.50 6.06 8.15
N TRP A 192 -1.20 5.80 7.05
CA TRP A 192 -0.83 6.31 5.73
C TRP A 192 -0.66 7.83 5.72
N SER A 193 -1.64 8.53 6.29
CA SER A 193 -1.63 9.99 6.37
C SER A 193 -0.51 10.51 7.27
N ARG A 194 -0.24 9.84 8.40
CA ARG A 194 0.89 10.15 9.29
C ARG A 194 2.22 9.97 8.56
N LEU A 195 2.38 8.86 7.87
CA LEU A 195 3.57 8.54 7.08
C LEU A 195 3.78 9.59 5.98
N HIS A 196 2.76 9.88 5.17
CA HIS A 196 2.85 10.88 4.09
C HIS A 196 3.23 12.27 4.62
N ARG A 197 2.56 12.74 5.69
CA ARG A 197 2.89 14.02 6.33
C ARG A 197 4.32 14.07 6.86
N SER A 198 4.89 12.95 7.31
CA SER A 198 6.29 12.93 7.75
C SER A 198 7.26 13.24 6.61
N PHE A 199 6.98 12.78 5.37
CA PHE A 199 7.76 13.13 4.19
C PHE A 199 7.52 14.58 3.75
N VAL A 200 6.28 15.07 3.83
CA VAL A 200 5.95 16.48 3.55
C VAL A 200 6.72 17.41 4.48
N ALA A 201 6.79 17.10 5.78
CA ALA A 201 7.48 17.92 6.78
C ALA A 201 8.98 18.11 6.52
N VAL A 202 9.61 17.17 5.82
CA VAL A 202 11.03 17.22 5.45
C VAL A 202 11.26 17.55 3.97
N GLY A 203 10.20 17.95 3.24
CA GLY A 203 10.30 18.36 1.84
C GLY A 203 10.51 17.22 0.83
N LEU A 204 10.19 15.98 1.21
CA LEU A 204 10.31 14.77 0.37
C LEU A 204 8.96 14.32 -0.24
N ALA A 205 7.90 15.10 -0.04
CA ALA A 205 6.57 14.89 -0.63
C ALA A 205 5.80 16.22 -0.71
N LYS A 206 4.62 16.22 -1.36
CA LYS A 206 3.68 17.36 -1.35
C LYS A 206 2.39 17.00 -0.61
N PRO A 207 1.70 17.97 0.02
CA PRO A 207 0.36 17.77 0.57
C PRO A 207 -0.63 17.22 -0.48
N HIS A 208 -1.60 16.43 -0.03
CA HIS A 208 -2.75 16.07 -0.84
C HIS A 208 -3.58 17.31 -1.22
N GLY A 209 -4.31 17.23 -2.33
CA GLY A 209 -5.18 18.29 -2.85
C GLY A 209 -4.47 19.34 -3.71
N GLU A 210 -3.15 19.26 -3.85
CA GLU A 210 -2.40 20.12 -4.77
C GLU A 210 -2.52 19.62 -6.21
N ARG A 211 -2.85 20.52 -7.14
CA ARG A 211 -2.84 20.19 -8.57
C ARG A 211 -1.40 20.22 -9.09
N LEU A 212 -0.86 19.05 -9.39
CA LEU A 212 0.53 18.88 -9.83
C LEU A 212 0.62 18.60 -11.34
N PRO A 213 1.63 19.14 -12.05
CA PRO A 213 1.97 18.67 -13.38
C PRO A 213 2.53 17.25 -13.32
N ALA A 214 2.35 16.45 -14.38
CA ALA A 214 2.77 15.04 -14.44
C ALA A 214 4.23 14.81 -14.01
N SER A 215 5.15 15.69 -14.41
CA SER A 215 6.57 15.60 -14.07
C SER A 215 6.89 15.74 -12.57
N GLN A 216 5.95 16.25 -11.76
CA GLN A 216 6.12 16.43 -10.32
C GLN A 216 5.40 15.38 -9.48
N VAL A 217 4.52 14.58 -10.09
CA VAL A 217 3.68 13.59 -9.39
C VAL A 217 4.52 12.58 -8.58
N PRO A 218 5.56 11.93 -9.14
CA PRO A 218 6.37 10.98 -8.36
C PRO A 218 7.15 11.66 -7.23
N GLY A 219 7.69 12.85 -7.50
CA GLY A 219 8.40 13.69 -6.53
C GLY A 219 7.54 14.19 -5.39
N ALA A 220 6.22 14.24 -5.60
CA ALA A 220 5.24 14.56 -4.57
C ALA A 220 4.85 13.34 -3.71
N GLY A 221 5.29 12.14 -4.09
CA GLY A 221 4.99 10.89 -3.39
C GLY A 221 3.69 10.23 -3.84
N PHE A 222 3.22 10.51 -5.06
CA PHE A 222 1.99 9.95 -5.63
C PHE A 222 2.27 9.13 -6.89
N MET A 223 1.36 8.22 -7.23
CA MET A 223 1.46 7.42 -8.46
C MET A 223 0.93 8.20 -9.67
N THR A 224 -0.28 8.74 -9.53
CA THR A 224 -0.92 9.62 -10.51
C THR A 224 -1.24 10.98 -9.88
N SER A 225 -1.67 11.95 -10.70
CA SER A 225 -2.24 13.21 -10.18
C SER A 225 -3.55 12.98 -9.42
N TYR A 226 -4.29 11.91 -9.75
CA TYR A 226 -5.56 11.57 -9.12
C TYR A 226 -5.35 11.05 -7.70
N GLY A 227 -4.40 10.14 -7.48
CA GLY A 227 -4.00 9.70 -6.14
C GLY A 227 -3.49 10.83 -5.24
N GLY A 228 -3.05 11.95 -5.81
CA GLY A 228 -2.67 13.15 -5.05
C GLY A 228 -3.85 13.94 -4.45
N THR A 229 -5.10 13.58 -4.72
CA THR A 229 -6.27 14.35 -4.27
C THR A 229 -6.57 14.18 -2.78
N GLU A 230 -6.54 12.94 -2.28
CA GLU A 230 -6.76 12.60 -0.87
C GLU A 230 -6.14 11.25 -0.50
N ALA A 231 -6.08 10.92 0.80
CA ALA A 231 -5.37 9.75 1.29
C ALA A 231 -5.99 8.41 0.86
N SER A 232 -7.31 8.31 0.82
CA SER A 232 -8.06 7.15 0.34
C SER A 232 -7.71 6.84 -1.11
N GLU A 233 -7.76 7.86 -1.97
CA GLU A 233 -7.45 7.78 -3.39
C GLU A 233 -5.99 7.44 -3.63
N ASP A 234 -5.06 8.01 -2.87
CA ASP A 234 -3.62 7.71 -2.92
C ASP A 234 -3.33 6.22 -2.69
N ILE A 235 -3.98 5.62 -1.67
CA ILE A 235 -3.81 4.19 -1.35
C ILE A 235 -4.35 3.34 -2.51
N ALA A 236 -5.57 3.62 -2.95
CA ALA A 236 -6.25 2.86 -4.00
C ALA A 236 -5.55 2.98 -5.36
N ASP A 237 -5.09 4.18 -5.71
CA ASP A 237 -4.35 4.48 -6.92
C ASP A 237 -2.99 3.77 -6.94
N ILE A 238 -2.22 3.81 -5.85
CA ILE A 238 -0.96 3.07 -5.76
C ILE A 238 -1.19 1.56 -5.93
N VAL A 239 -2.18 0.98 -5.26
CA VAL A 239 -2.45 -0.46 -5.36
C VAL A 239 -2.87 -0.84 -6.78
N ALA A 240 -3.80 -0.08 -7.37
CA ALA A 240 -4.31 -0.33 -8.71
C ALA A 240 -3.19 -0.27 -9.76
N GLN A 241 -2.41 0.82 -9.77
CA GLN A 241 -1.33 1.02 -10.74
C GLN A 241 -0.19 0.01 -10.58
N VAL A 242 0.22 -0.32 -9.33
CA VAL A 242 1.27 -1.32 -9.09
C VAL A 242 0.83 -2.70 -9.58
N GLN A 243 -0.40 -3.13 -9.24
CA GLN A 243 -0.91 -4.44 -9.66
C GLN A 243 -1.20 -4.51 -11.16
N ALA A 244 -1.65 -3.40 -11.76
CA ALA A 244 -1.96 -3.30 -13.18
C ALA A 244 -0.73 -3.03 -14.06
N SER A 245 0.43 -2.69 -13.48
CA SER A 245 1.66 -2.31 -14.20
C SER A 245 2.12 -3.35 -15.23
N GLY A 246 1.78 -4.63 -15.03
CA GLY A 246 2.14 -5.73 -15.92
C GLY A 246 1.07 -6.14 -16.93
N ILE A 247 -0.11 -5.51 -16.95
CA ILE A 247 -1.23 -5.88 -17.85
C ILE A 247 -0.86 -5.51 -19.28
N SER A 248 -0.02 -6.33 -19.90
CA SER A 248 0.40 -6.25 -21.29
C SER A 248 -0.38 -7.25 -22.16
N SER A 249 -1.12 -8.15 -21.51
CA SER A 249 -1.75 -9.31 -22.12
C SER A 249 -3.19 -9.45 -21.64
N PHE A 250 -4.11 -8.86 -22.38
CA PHE A 250 -5.21 -9.72 -22.82
C PHE A 250 -4.62 -10.48 -24.01
N ASP A 251 -4.59 -11.82 -24.02
CA ASP A 251 -3.99 -12.60 -25.13
C ASP A 251 -4.58 -12.23 -26.51
N ALA A 252 -5.68 -11.47 -26.54
CA ALA A 252 -6.27 -10.89 -27.74
C ALA A 252 -5.93 -9.40 -27.97
N ILE A 253 -4.91 -8.80 -27.34
CA ILE A 253 -4.49 -7.40 -27.54
C ILE A 253 -2.94 -7.29 -27.45
N PRO A 254 -2.22 -7.01 -28.55
CA PRO A 254 -0.76 -6.88 -28.56
C PRO A 254 -0.24 -5.89 -27.51
N ALA A 255 0.88 -6.21 -26.87
CA ALA A 255 1.54 -5.37 -25.88
C ALA A 255 1.91 -3.95 -26.39
N GLU A 256 2.04 -3.78 -27.70
CA GLU A 256 2.30 -2.48 -28.36
C GLU A 256 1.07 -1.55 -28.33
N VAL A 257 -0.13 -2.11 -28.24
CA VAL A 257 -1.42 -1.40 -28.20
C VAL A 257 -1.78 -0.97 -26.78
N ASN A 258 -1.32 -1.72 -25.77
CA ASN A 258 -1.57 -1.47 -24.34
C ASN A 258 -0.60 -0.44 -23.71
N ARG A 259 0.13 0.30 -24.55
CA ARG A 259 0.92 1.50 -24.17
C ARG A 259 0.12 2.79 -24.40
N GLY A 260 -1.20 2.77 -24.28
CA GLY A 260 -1.93 4.01 -24.02
C GLY A 260 -1.25 4.74 -22.87
N GLU A 261 -1.14 6.06 -22.92
CA GLU A 261 -0.41 6.90 -21.95
C GLU A 261 -0.72 6.46 -20.50
N ARG A 262 0.08 5.53 -19.98
CA ARG A 262 -0.16 5.00 -18.64
C ARG A 262 0.15 6.13 -17.68
N ALA A 263 -0.74 6.33 -16.73
CA ALA A 263 -0.53 7.29 -15.67
C ALA A 263 0.40 6.74 -14.58
N ASP A 264 1.10 5.61 -14.79
CA ASP A 264 2.03 4.96 -13.85
C ASP A 264 3.36 5.72 -13.70
N LEU A 265 3.28 7.05 -13.69
CA LEU A 265 4.38 8.00 -13.55
C LEU A 265 5.28 7.63 -12.36
N GLY A 266 4.67 7.12 -11.29
CA GLY A 266 5.38 6.65 -10.11
C GLY A 266 6.28 5.44 -10.37
N CYS A 267 5.77 4.37 -11.00
CA CYS A 267 6.59 3.20 -11.36
C CYS A 267 7.65 3.57 -12.41
N MET A 268 7.30 4.42 -13.39
CA MET A 268 8.26 4.94 -14.36
C MET A 268 9.41 5.72 -13.70
N ALA A 269 9.16 6.44 -12.61
CA ALA A 269 10.19 7.20 -11.90
C ALA A 269 11.25 6.32 -11.22
N PHE A 270 10.95 5.03 -11.00
CA PHE A 270 11.92 4.05 -10.49
C PHE A 270 12.78 3.41 -11.58
N ALA A 271 12.41 3.54 -12.86
CA ALA A 271 13.15 2.92 -13.97
C ALA A 271 14.62 3.40 -14.06
N ASP A 272 14.87 4.66 -13.67
CA ASP A 272 16.20 5.27 -13.67
C ASP A 272 16.94 5.11 -12.32
N VAL A 273 16.38 4.37 -11.36
CA VAL A 273 17.01 4.18 -10.04
C VAL A 273 17.89 2.93 -10.08
N GLU A 274 19.20 3.13 -10.13
CA GLU A 274 20.16 2.02 -10.18
C GLU A 274 20.39 1.38 -8.80
N THR A 275 20.53 2.19 -7.75
CA THR A 275 20.76 1.73 -6.37
C THR A 275 20.20 2.72 -5.34
N GLY A 276 19.84 2.22 -4.16
CA GLY A 276 19.36 3.05 -3.06
C GLY A 276 17.92 3.54 -3.24
N VAL A 277 17.54 4.53 -2.44
CA VAL A 277 16.22 5.18 -2.52
C VAL A 277 16.42 6.70 -2.60
N PRO A 278 16.46 7.28 -3.81
CA PRO A 278 16.63 8.72 -3.96
C PRO A 278 15.51 9.50 -3.28
N GLY A 279 15.83 10.68 -2.74
CA GLY A 279 14.87 11.52 -2.03
C GLY A 279 13.60 11.82 -2.86
N LYS A 280 13.76 12.00 -4.18
CA LYS A 280 12.67 12.27 -5.14
C LYS A 280 11.63 11.15 -5.27
N VAL A 281 11.90 9.94 -4.79
CA VAL A 281 10.94 8.81 -4.85
C VAL A 281 10.80 8.12 -3.49
N ALA A 282 11.40 8.66 -2.43
CA ALA A 282 11.44 8.03 -1.12
C ALA A 282 10.05 7.83 -0.52
N ALA A 283 9.20 8.86 -0.58
CA ALA A 283 7.82 8.79 -0.09
C ALA A 283 7.03 7.70 -0.82
N LEU A 284 7.09 7.69 -2.16
CA LEU A 284 6.40 6.70 -2.98
C LEU A 284 6.93 5.29 -2.74
N TYR A 285 8.25 5.13 -2.64
CA TYR A 285 8.89 3.85 -2.37
C TYR A 285 8.40 3.26 -1.03
N THR A 286 8.43 4.06 0.04
CA THR A 286 7.96 3.64 1.35
C THR A 286 6.48 3.28 1.34
N LYS A 287 5.65 4.04 0.63
CA LYS A 287 4.22 3.74 0.46
C LYS A 287 3.98 2.40 -0.26
N ILE A 288 4.70 2.13 -1.35
CA ILE A 288 4.64 0.85 -2.07
C ILE A 288 5.02 -0.30 -1.14
N LEU A 289 6.09 -0.15 -0.33
CA LEU A 289 6.46 -1.15 0.65
C LEU A 289 5.39 -1.35 1.73
N LEU A 290 4.72 -0.29 2.17
CA LEU A 290 3.65 -0.38 3.16
C LEU A 290 2.45 -1.16 2.63
N VAL A 291 1.98 -0.88 1.40
CA VAL A 291 0.88 -1.66 0.80
C VAL A 291 1.28 -3.09 0.48
N ARG A 292 2.56 -3.36 0.19
CA ARG A 292 3.10 -4.71 0.02
C ARG A 292 3.09 -5.46 1.35
N ASP A 293 3.57 -4.84 2.42
CA ASP A 293 3.59 -5.43 3.76
C ASP A 293 2.18 -5.64 4.32
N ALA A 294 1.21 -4.81 3.90
CA ALA A 294 -0.21 -5.02 4.17
C ALA A 294 -0.79 -6.19 3.35
N GLY A 295 -0.14 -6.59 2.26
CA GLY A 295 -0.65 -7.59 1.33
C GLY A 295 -1.75 -7.05 0.42
N LEU A 296 -1.84 -5.73 0.22
CA LEU A 296 -2.70 -5.09 -0.78
C LEU A 296 -2.09 -5.19 -2.19
N VAL A 297 -0.76 -5.22 -2.28
CA VAL A 297 -0.02 -5.56 -3.52
C VAL A 297 0.79 -6.84 -3.33
N SER A 298 0.99 -7.59 -4.41
CA SER A 298 1.87 -8.75 -4.39
C SER A 298 3.34 -8.33 -4.27
N PRO A 299 4.20 -9.15 -3.64
CA PRO A 299 5.64 -8.90 -3.62
C PRO A 299 6.25 -8.74 -5.03
N GLU A 300 5.76 -9.52 -5.99
CA GLU A 300 6.22 -9.51 -7.38
C GLU A 300 5.84 -8.20 -8.09
N ALA A 301 4.60 -7.73 -7.93
CA ALA A 301 4.16 -6.46 -8.52
C ALA A 301 4.89 -5.27 -7.88
N ALA A 302 5.06 -5.27 -6.56
CA ALA A 302 5.84 -4.26 -5.87
C ALA A 302 7.29 -4.22 -6.39
N ALA A 303 7.94 -5.38 -6.51
CA ALA A 303 9.30 -5.49 -7.03
C ALA A 303 9.41 -5.04 -8.50
N ALA A 304 8.43 -5.37 -9.33
CA ALA A 304 8.38 -4.93 -10.72
C ALA A 304 8.28 -3.40 -10.84
N CYS A 305 7.46 -2.76 -9.99
CA CYS A 305 7.32 -1.30 -9.96
C CYS A 305 8.55 -0.60 -9.38
N THR A 306 9.12 -1.08 -8.28
CA THR A 306 10.28 -0.43 -7.65
C THR A 306 11.60 -0.74 -8.35
N GLY A 307 11.66 -1.79 -9.17
CA GLY A 307 12.88 -2.21 -9.86
C GLY A 307 14.04 -2.44 -8.90
N SER A 308 15.18 -1.84 -9.19
CA SER A 308 16.38 -1.88 -8.34
C SER A 308 16.36 -0.88 -7.18
N ALA A 309 15.32 -0.04 -7.09
CA ALA A 309 15.19 0.89 -5.97
C ALA A 309 15.06 0.09 -4.66
N GLY A 310 15.86 0.52 -3.69
CA GLY A 310 16.00 -0.17 -2.43
C GLY A 310 17.43 -0.17 -1.95
N ILE A 311 17.58 -0.44 -0.67
CA ILE A 311 18.89 -0.60 -0.05
C ILE A 311 19.20 -2.08 -0.13
N ASP A 312 20.18 -2.49 -0.96
CA ASP A 312 20.66 -3.87 -0.92
C ASP A 312 21.44 -4.08 0.38
N THR A 313 20.74 -4.60 1.39
CA THR A 313 21.34 -4.93 2.68
C THR A 313 21.91 -6.35 2.71
N ARG A 314 21.89 -7.10 1.59
CA ARG A 314 22.39 -8.48 1.56
C ARG A 314 23.91 -8.47 1.66
N GLY A 315 24.40 -8.77 2.86
CA GLY A 315 25.83 -8.93 3.15
C GLY A 315 26.50 -7.75 3.82
N ALA A 316 25.78 -6.65 4.07
CA ALA A 316 26.30 -5.51 4.81
C ALA A 316 25.61 -5.41 6.18
N ALA A 317 26.34 -5.74 7.24
CA ALA A 317 25.93 -5.40 8.60
C ALA A 317 26.38 -3.96 8.88
N GLY A 318 25.46 -3.13 9.38
CA GLY A 318 25.80 -1.76 9.78
C GLY A 318 24.74 -0.73 9.39
N ILE A 319 25.12 0.53 9.61
CA ILE A 319 24.31 1.72 9.38
C ILE A 319 24.95 2.44 8.22
N HIS A 320 24.27 2.42 7.08
CA HIS A 320 24.79 2.91 5.81
C HIS A 320 24.17 4.24 5.46
N PHE A 321 25.00 5.23 5.14
CA PHE A 321 24.58 6.55 4.69
C PHE A 321 24.82 6.67 3.20
N PHE A 322 23.83 7.22 2.51
CA PHE A 322 23.87 7.48 1.08
C PHE A 322 23.63 8.98 0.82
N THR A 323 24.06 9.48 -0.32
CA THR A 323 23.63 10.80 -0.80
C THR A 323 22.14 10.81 -1.11
N HIS A 324 21.59 12.00 -1.30
CA HIS A 324 20.26 12.17 -1.89
C HIS A 324 20.12 11.56 -3.30
N GLU A 325 21.24 11.35 -4.00
CA GLU A 325 21.34 10.69 -5.31
C GLU A 325 21.53 9.17 -5.20
N GLY A 326 21.64 8.61 -3.98
CA GLY A 326 21.80 7.17 -3.74
C GLY A 326 23.24 6.67 -3.68
N GLU A 327 24.23 7.55 -3.83
CA GLU A 327 25.65 7.16 -3.76
C GLU A 327 26.05 6.82 -2.32
N PHE A 328 26.74 5.70 -2.15
CA PHE A 328 27.28 5.30 -0.84
C PHE A 328 28.26 6.35 -0.30
N ARG A 329 28.06 6.78 0.95
CA ARG A 329 28.94 7.74 1.64
C ARG A 329 29.80 7.09 2.71
N ARG A 330 29.18 6.32 3.61
CA ARG A 330 29.85 5.75 4.79
C ARG A 330 29.02 4.66 5.44
N SER A 331 29.68 3.84 6.27
CA SER A 331 29.07 2.79 7.08
C SER A 331 29.54 2.88 8.53
N PHE A 332 28.66 2.56 9.47
CA PHE A 332 29.03 2.22 10.84
C PHE A 332 28.61 0.77 11.10
N SER A 333 29.57 -0.15 11.15
CA SER A 333 29.33 -1.59 11.23
C SER A 333 29.89 -2.25 12.48
N ASP A 334 30.88 -1.61 13.10
CA ASP A 334 31.64 -2.22 14.18
C ASP A 334 30.89 -2.05 15.50
N GLY A 335 30.84 -3.13 16.28
CA GLY A 335 30.12 -3.12 17.56
C GLY A 335 28.63 -2.79 17.44
N LEU A 336 28.01 -3.02 16.27
CA LEU A 336 26.59 -2.72 16.02
C LEU A 336 25.71 -3.31 17.13
N GLU A 337 25.06 -2.43 17.88
CA GLU A 337 24.20 -2.80 18.99
C GLU A 337 22.86 -2.08 18.89
N ALA A 338 21.78 -2.87 19.00
CA ALA A 338 20.43 -2.37 19.03
C ALA A 338 19.76 -2.73 20.35
N ARG A 339 19.27 -1.71 21.07
CA ARG A 339 18.66 -1.83 22.39
C ARG A 339 17.25 -1.26 22.40
N ILE A 340 16.40 -1.80 23.26
CA ILE A 340 15.09 -1.23 23.58
C ILE A 340 14.99 -1.11 25.10
N GLY A 341 14.44 0.01 25.57
CA GLY A 341 14.44 0.29 27.00
C GLY A 341 13.50 1.39 27.41
N ALA A 342 13.19 1.44 28.71
CA ALA A 342 12.46 2.56 29.29
C ALA A 342 13.42 3.72 29.58
N ASP A 343 12.95 4.92 29.29
CA ASP A 343 13.49 6.21 29.72
C ASP A 343 12.33 7.01 30.32
N GLY A 344 12.23 7.02 31.64
CA GLY A 344 11.09 7.61 32.34
C GLY A 344 9.74 6.98 31.94
N ASP A 345 8.84 7.81 31.42
CA ASP A 345 7.49 7.44 30.97
C ASP A 345 7.44 7.02 29.50
N ARG A 346 8.60 6.88 28.82
CA ARG A 346 8.70 6.53 27.40
C ARG A 346 9.57 5.30 27.16
N PHE A 347 9.14 4.40 26.30
CA PHE A 347 10.02 3.42 25.68
C PHE A 347 10.84 4.08 24.57
N LYS A 348 12.09 3.68 24.48
CA LYS A 348 13.05 4.13 23.48
C LYS A 348 13.62 2.92 22.72
N PHE A 349 13.97 3.16 21.47
CA PHE A 349 14.83 2.31 20.66
C PHE A 349 16.17 3.02 20.50
N GLN A 350 17.27 2.31 20.67
CA GLN A 350 18.61 2.83 20.45
C GLN A 350 19.38 1.92 19.48
N LEU A 351 20.06 2.52 18.51
CA LEU A 351 20.98 1.86 17.60
C LEU A 351 22.33 2.57 17.66
N ALA A 352 23.38 1.84 18.01
CA ALA A 352 24.74 2.35 18.11
C ALA A 352 25.69 1.52 17.26
N ALA A 353 26.66 2.17 16.63
CA ALA A 353 27.75 1.49 15.92
C ALA A 353 28.97 2.39 15.82
N GLU A 354 30.13 1.78 15.73
CA GLU A 354 31.41 2.41 15.43
C GLU A 354 31.72 2.29 13.92
N GLY A 355 32.52 3.23 13.42
CA GLY A 355 32.95 3.27 12.04
C GLY A 355 33.95 4.38 11.81
N THR A 356 34.12 4.77 10.55
CA THR A 356 34.98 5.90 10.15
C THR A 356 34.17 6.96 9.41
N MET A 357 34.60 8.21 9.55
CA MET A 357 34.05 9.35 8.83
C MET A 357 35.17 10.18 8.21
N SER A 358 35.01 10.56 6.95
CA SER A 358 35.93 11.50 6.31
C SER A 358 35.53 12.95 6.60
N LEU A 359 36.46 13.72 7.17
CA LEU A 359 36.36 15.16 7.40
C LEU A 359 37.56 15.84 6.75
N ALA A 360 37.32 16.83 5.89
CA ALA A 360 38.37 17.56 5.17
C ALA A 360 39.38 16.68 4.40
N GLY A 361 38.99 15.46 4.00
CA GLY A 361 39.86 14.52 3.28
C GLY A 361 40.65 13.56 4.18
N GLU A 362 40.52 13.65 5.50
CA GLU A 362 41.13 12.73 6.47
C GLU A 362 40.05 11.81 7.05
N GLU A 363 40.38 10.54 7.29
CA GLU A 363 39.49 9.58 7.96
C GLU A 363 39.69 9.63 9.47
N HIS A 364 38.58 9.79 10.20
CA HIS A 364 38.56 9.76 11.66
C HIS A 364 37.68 8.61 12.14
N ALA A 365 38.04 8.03 13.29
CA ALA A 365 37.13 7.15 14.02
C ALA A 365 35.84 7.92 14.35
N ALA A 366 34.70 7.25 14.28
CA ALA A 366 33.43 7.89 14.59
C ALA A 366 32.45 6.90 15.22
N THR A 367 31.60 7.42 16.11
CA THR A 367 30.51 6.67 16.73
C THR A 367 29.19 7.24 16.24
N PHE A 368 28.31 6.36 15.78
CA PHE A 368 26.93 6.66 15.46
C PHE A 368 26.01 6.23 16.61
N LEU A 369 25.05 7.09 16.94
CA LEU A 369 23.97 6.80 17.86
C LEU A 369 22.64 7.34 17.33
N LEU A 370 21.65 6.47 17.20
CA LEU A 370 20.25 6.83 16.94
C LEU A 370 19.41 6.41 18.14
N THR A 371 18.70 7.37 18.74
CA THR A 371 17.68 7.10 19.76
C THR A 371 16.32 7.58 19.27
N LEU A 372 15.34 6.68 19.24
CA LEU A 372 13.95 6.94 18.83
C LEU A 372 13.00 6.74 20.00
N ASP A 373 12.04 7.64 20.15
CA ASP A 373 10.89 7.40 21.02
C ASP A 373 9.92 6.47 20.30
N VAL A 374 9.60 5.35 20.94
CA VAL A 374 8.72 4.35 20.34
C VAL A 374 7.33 4.36 20.98
N GLY A 375 7.15 4.89 22.19
CA GLY A 375 5.83 4.97 22.83
C GLY A 375 5.88 5.20 24.34
N PRO A 376 4.74 5.32 25.02
CA PRO A 376 4.67 5.45 26.48
C PRO A 376 4.94 4.12 27.20
N THR A 377 5.56 4.15 28.39
CA THR A 377 5.73 2.97 29.27
C THR A 377 4.47 2.55 30.02
N ALA A 378 3.40 3.34 29.92
CA ALA A 378 2.08 2.96 30.41
C ALA A 378 1.45 1.82 29.59
N GLU A 379 1.98 1.53 28.39
CA GLU A 379 1.59 0.38 27.57
C GLU A 379 2.58 -0.77 27.77
N ASP A 380 2.15 -2.01 27.49
CA ASP A 380 3.09 -3.13 27.45
C ASP A 380 4.10 -2.94 26.33
N ILE A 381 5.35 -3.38 26.52
CA ILE A 381 6.40 -3.19 25.52
C ILE A 381 6.00 -3.88 24.22
N GLU A 382 5.49 -5.11 24.24
CA GLU A 382 5.03 -5.89 23.07
C GLU A 382 3.99 -5.19 22.20
N ARG A 383 3.39 -4.16 22.79
CA ARG A 383 2.25 -3.41 22.32
C ARG A 383 2.69 -2.10 21.64
N VAL A 384 3.95 -1.72 21.74
CA VAL A 384 4.55 -0.51 21.15
C VAL A 384 5.24 -0.83 19.81
N SER A 385 5.08 0.04 18.81
CA SER A 385 5.67 -0.15 17.49
C SER A 385 7.13 0.33 17.45
N TRP A 386 8.03 -0.55 17.04
CA TRP A 386 9.46 -0.26 16.89
C TRP A 386 10.02 -0.92 15.62
N PRO A 387 11.21 -0.50 15.14
CA PRO A 387 11.85 -1.11 13.97
C PRO A 387 11.90 -2.63 14.09
N ARG A 388 11.68 -3.37 13.00
CA ARG A 388 11.75 -4.85 13.06
C ARG A 388 13.20 -5.30 13.27
N GLY A 389 13.43 -6.22 14.22
CA GLY A 389 14.76 -6.77 14.48
C GLY A 389 14.84 -7.57 15.78
N ILE A 390 16.04 -8.03 16.10
CA ILE A 390 16.38 -8.71 17.36
C ILE A 390 17.12 -7.70 18.24
N TYR A 391 16.64 -7.49 19.46
CA TYR A 391 17.11 -6.43 20.34
C TYR A 391 17.53 -6.97 21.70
N ARG A 392 18.48 -6.27 22.34
CA ARG A 392 18.74 -6.42 23.78
C ARG A 392 17.85 -5.45 24.56
N LEU A 393 17.31 -5.88 25.69
CA LEU A 393 16.55 -4.99 26.58
C LEU A 393 17.50 -4.23 27.51
N GLY A 394 17.28 -2.93 27.73
CA GLY A 394 18.12 -2.05 28.56
C GLY A 394 17.38 -0.82 29.11
N LEU A 395 18.10 0.10 29.75
CA LEU A 395 17.63 1.46 30.05
C LEU A 395 18.29 2.42 29.07
N LEU A 396 17.54 3.38 28.54
CA LEU A 396 17.97 4.25 27.43
C LEU A 396 17.78 5.73 27.78
N GLY A 397 18.37 6.64 27.01
CA GLY A 397 18.27 8.09 27.19
C GLY A 397 17.36 8.78 26.16
N GLU A 398 17.41 10.11 26.13
CA GLU A 398 16.53 10.95 25.29
C GLU A 398 16.71 10.75 23.77
N ASN A 399 15.73 11.19 22.98
CA ASN A 399 15.77 11.10 21.51
C ASN A 399 16.90 11.95 20.95
N THR A 400 17.90 11.32 20.35
CA THR A 400 19.07 12.00 19.81
C THR A 400 19.61 11.24 18.61
N LEU A 401 20.02 11.98 17.60
CA LEU A 401 20.94 11.49 16.57
C LEU A 401 22.30 12.12 16.85
N VAL A 402 23.30 11.31 17.18
CA VAL A 402 24.65 11.79 17.47
C VAL A 402 25.64 11.08 16.56
N ILE A 403 26.50 11.86 15.92
CA ILE A 403 27.72 11.37 15.27
C ILE A 403 28.88 12.03 15.99
N SER A 404 29.67 11.25 16.72
CA SER A 404 30.82 11.73 17.47
C SER A 404 32.11 11.34 16.77
N VAL A 405 33.07 12.25 16.71
CA VAL A 405 34.44 12.01 16.23
C VAL A 405 35.38 12.29 17.40
N PRO A 406 36.26 11.37 17.82
CA PRO A 406 37.28 11.67 18.82
C PRO A 406 38.21 12.76 18.31
N ASP A 407 38.55 13.72 19.19
CA ASP A 407 39.44 14.86 18.90
C ASP A 407 40.81 14.45 18.35
#